data_AF-A0A1G7PH77-F1
#
_entry.id   AF-A0A1G7PH77-F1
#
_cell.length_a   1.000
_cell.length_b   1.000
_cell.length_c   1.000
_cell.angle_alpha   90.00
_cell.angle_beta   90.00
_cell.angle_gamma   90.00
#
_symmetry.space_group_name_H-M   'P 1'
#
loop_
_entity.id
_entity.type
_entity.pdbx_description
1 polymer ?
#
loop_
_entity_poly.entity_id
_entity_poly.type
_entity_poly.pdbx_seq_one_letter_code
_entity_poly.pdbx_strand_id
1 'polypeptide(L)'
;MFINITDSKEAANKGSSAGLVHYLEKENRIDNKQQPEYWFNGQQIRIEPYEVMRTIDNNIAKLGKDDAKFFLVNVSPSQKEIAFLKEQYGEEGAKEQMKGFAVRVMDAYAQNFKKDGIHSHEDLVWFAKLENHRYYSHKDPEVKQGLKKRGDRKDGNQMHV
;
A
#
# COMPACT_ATOMS: atom_id res chain seq x y z
N MET A 1 0.61 -12.72 9.64
CA MET A 1 0.71 -11.35 9.11
C MET A 1 2.16 -11.02 8.79
N PHE A 2 2.45 -10.42 7.65
CA PHE A 2 3.76 -9.86 7.32
C PHE A 2 3.63 -8.35 7.06
N ILE A 3 4.45 -7.54 7.71
CA ILE A 3 4.49 -6.08 7.52
C ILE A 3 5.93 -5.66 7.32
N ASN A 4 6.20 -4.85 6.30
CA ASN A 4 7.53 -4.32 6.05
C ASN A 4 7.47 -2.88 5.52
N ILE A 5 8.52 -2.12 5.77
CA ILE A 5 8.70 -0.76 5.25
C ILE A 5 9.83 -0.80 4.22
N THR A 6 9.55 -0.37 2.99
CA THR A 6 10.56 -0.28 1.94
C THR A 6 11.33 1.04 2.07
N ASP A 7 12.65 0.95 2.21
CA ASP A 7 13.54 2.10 2.33
C ASP A 7 14.03 2.64 0.97
N SER A 8 14.78 3.74 1.02
CA SER A 8 15.28 4.46 -0.16
C SER A 8 16.35 3.74 -0.98
N LYS A 9 16.92 2.63 -0.50
CA LYS A 9 17.85 1.82 -1.32
C LYS A 9 17.11 0.97 -2.34
N GLU A 10 15.88 0.58 -2.04
CA GLU A 10 15.07 -0.26 -2.92
C GLU A 10 13.95 0.50 -3.64
N ALA A 11 13.57 1.69 -3.18
CA ALA A 11 12.51 2.51 -3.77
C ALA A 11 13.06 3.78 -4.46
N ALA A 12 12.56 4.08 -5.66
CA ALA A 12 12.75 5.38 -6.31
C ALA A 12 11.94 6.48 -5.61
N ASN A 13 12.30 6.82 -4.36
CA ASN A 13 11.49 7.64 -3.46
C ASN A 13 12.07 9.04 -3.15
N LYS A 14 13.07 9.49 -3.92
CA LYS A 14 13.67 10.83 -3.77
C LYS A 14 13.00 11.90 -4.62
N GLY A 15 12.16 11.49 -5.57
CA GLY A 15 11.41 12.36 -6.48
C GLY A 15 9.91 12.33 -6.21
N SER A 16 9.14 12.66 -7.24
CA SER A 16 7.66 12.62 -7.18
C SER A 16 7.13 11.21 -6.92
N SER A 17 6.03 11.14 -6.17
CA SER A 17 5.23 9.93 -5.94
C SER A 17 4.43 9.48 -7.17
N ALA A 18 4.40 10.25 -8.26
CA ALA A 18 3.64 9.95 -9.48
C ALA A 18 3.87 8.54 -10.03
N GLY A 19 5.13 8.09 -10.04
CA GLY A 19 5.48 6.75 -10.52
C GLY A 19 4.87 5.64 -9.65
N LEU A 20 4.88 5.84 -8.33
CA LEU A 20 4.28 4.90 -7.39
C LEU A 20 2.75 4.91 -7.48
N VAL A 21 2.14 6.09 -7.50
CA VAL A 21 0.68 6.24 -7.63
C VAL A 21 0.21 5.58 -8.93
N HIS A 22 0.88 5.86 -10.05
CA HIS A 22 0.58 5.21 -11.33
C HIS A 22 0.73 3.69 -11.26
N TYR A 23 1.76 3.18 -10.56
CA TYR A 23 1.95 1.75 -10.38
C TYR A 23 0.81 1.11 -9.57
N LEU A 24 0.41 1.72 -8.46
CA LEU A 24 -0.67 1.21 -7.60
C LEU A 24 -2.05 1.33 -8.26
N GLU A 25 -2.24 2.26 -9.21
CA GLU A 25 -3.45 2.35 -10.04
C GLU A 25 -3.62 1.22 -11.08
N LYS A 26 -2.68 0.27 -11.17
CA LYS A 26 -2.71 -0.80 -12.19
C LYS A 26 -3.98 -1.64 -12.17
N GLU A 27 -4.46 -2.01 -10.99
CA GLU A 27 -5.68 -2.85 -10.87
C GLU A 27 -6.92 -2.08 -11.35
N ASN A 28 -7.02 -0.78 -11.08
CA ASN A 28 -8.10 0.06 -11.60
C ASN A 28 -8.11 0.12 -13.13
N ARG A 29 -6.93 0.14 -13.74
CA ARG A 29 -6.80 0.15 -15.21
C ARG A 29 -7.09 -1.21 -15.85
N ILE A 30 -6.75 -2.30 -15.18
CA ILE A 30 -6.79 -3.65 -15.77
C ILE A 30 -8.07 -4.40 -15.36
N ASP A 31 -8.38 -4.43 -14.07
CA ASP A 31 -9.43 -5.27 -13.46
C ASP A 31 -10.66 -4.48 -13.03
N ASN A 32 -10.48 -3.32 -12.39
CA ASN A 32 -11.55 -2.61 -11.68
C ASN A 32 -12.11 -1.41 -12.47
N LYS A 33 -12.20 -1.52 -13.80
CA LYS A 33 -12.59 -0.39 -14.68
C LYS A 33 -13.95 0.21 -14.36
N GLN A 34 -14.91 -0.62 -13.93
CA GLN A 34 -16.28 -0.18 -13.63
C GLN A 34 -16.47 0.25 -12.17
N GLN A 35 -15.69 -0.32 -11.26
CA GLN A 35 -15.77 -0.06 -9.82
C GLN A 35 -14.36 0.10 -9.26
N PRO A 36 -13.72 1.26 -9.48
CA PRO A 36 -12.35 1.49 -9.07
C PRO A 36 -12.21 1.41 -7.55
N GLU A 37 -11.11 0.82 -7.10
CA GLU A 37 -10.67 0.86 -5.71
C GLU A 37 -10.01 2.23 -5.46
N TYR A 38 -10.61 3.00 -4.55
CA TYR A 38 -10.10 4.33 -4.23
C TYR A 38 -8.96 4.26 -3.23
N TRP A 39 -8.16 5.32 -3.20
CA TRP A 39 -7.22 5.52 -2.10
C TRP A 39 -7.99 5.88 -0.84
N PHE A 40 -7.41 5.56 0.31
CA PHE A 40 -7.96 5.88 1.61
C PHE A 40 -6.86 6.28 2.60
N ASN A 41 -7.28 6.90 3.69
CA ASN A 41 -6.50 7.10 4.89
C ASN A 41 -7.45 6.92 6.10
N GLY A 42 -7.06 7.41 7.28
CA GLY A 42 -7.90 7.29 8.48
C GLY A 42 -9.12 8.22 8.50
N GLN A 43 -9.20 9.22 7.62
CA GLN A 43 -10.29 10.20 7.58
C GLN A 43 -11.22 10.04 6.38
N GLN A 44 -10.69 9.56 5.24
CA GLN A 44 -11.41 9.47 3.98
C GLN A 44 -11.19 8.09 3.34
N ILE A 45 -12.26 7.50 2.85
CA ILE A 45 -12.25 6.20 2.16
C ILE A 45 -12.27 6.31 0.62
N ARG A 46 -12.35 7.54 0.11
CA ARG A 46 -12.43 7.87 -1.32
C ARG A 46 -11.57 9.08 -1.63
N ILE A 47 -10.34 8.82 -2.04
CA ILE A 47 -9.34 9.83 -2.39
C ILE A 47 -8.86 9.55 -3.81
N GLU A 48 -8.79 10.61 -4.62
CA GLU A 48 -8.38 10.50 -6.03
C GLU A 48 -6.85 10.41 -6.16
N PRO A 49 -6.32 9.68 -7.16
CA PRO A 49 -4.88 9.50 -7.33
C PRO A 49 -4.11 10.82 -7.49
N TYR A 50 -4.72 11.82 -8.13
CA TYR A 50 -4.12 13.16 -8.28
C TYR A 50 -3.96 13.88 -6.93
N GLU A 51 -4.94 13.73 -6.04
CA GLU A 51 -4.90 14.32 -4.70
C GLU A 51 -3.81 13.67 -3.85
N VAL A 52 -3.68 12.34 -3.91
CA VAL A 52 -2.61 11.59 -3.24
C VAL A 52 -1.25 12.10 -3.68
N MET A 53 -1.01 12.14 -5.00
CA MET A 53 0.26 12.58 -5.57
C MET A 53 0.58 14.02 -5.15
N ARG A 54 -0.38 14.94 -5.31
CA ARG A 54 -0.20 16.36 -4.96
C ARG A 54 0.09 16.54 -3.48
N THR A 55 -0.57 15.79 -2.61
CA THR A 55 -0.40 15.92 -1.16
C THR A 55 0.96 15.40 -0.71
N ILE A 56 1.37 14.21 -1.18
CA ILE A 56 2.68 13.64 -0.86
C ILE A 56 3.80 14.55 -1.39
N ASP A 57 3.71 14.97 -2.66
CA ASP A 57 4.78 15.71 -3.32
C ASP A 57 4.98 17.12 -2.73
N ASN A 58 3.94 17.71 -2.13
CA ASN A 58 4.03 18.99 -1.44
C ASN A 58 4.42 18.86 0.05
N ASN A 59 4.38 17.65 0.62
CA ASN A 59 4.76 17.40 2.02
C ASN A 59 6.28 17.22 2.19
N ILE A 60 7.06 18.16 1.63
CA ILE A 60 8.52 18.04 1.52
C ILE A 60 9.29 19.09 2.33
N ALA A 61 8.59 19.93 3.11
CA ALA A 61 9.09 20.99 3.99
C ALA A 61 10.61 21.28 3.90
N LYS A 62 11.43 20.60 4.71
CA LYS A 62 12.89 20.79 4.81
C LYS A 62 13.71 19.69 4.13
N LEU A 63 13.09 18.82 3.33
CA LEU A 63 13.76 17.70 2.65
C LEU A 63 14.52 18.22 1.43
N GLY A 64 15.83 18.00 1.42
CA GLY A 64 16.71 18.28 0.29
C GLY A 64 16.58 17.25 -0.82
N LYS A 65 17.27 17.47 -1.94
CA LYS A 65 17.16 16.62 -3.15
C LYS A 65 17.42 15.13 -2.90
N ASP A 66 18.35 14.81 -2.01
CA ASP A 66 18.79 13.42 -1.79
C ASP A 66 18.01 12.67 -0.70
N ASP A 67 17.13 13.37 0.03
CA ASP A 67 16.28 12.78 1.07
C ASP A 67 15.14 11.95 0.48
N ALA A 68 14.72 10.92 1.20
CA ALA A 68 13.48 10.22 0.88
C ALA A 68 12.28 11.16 1.06
N LYS A 69 11.39 11.20 0.07
CA LYS A 69 10.17 12.02 0.03
C LYS A 69 8.95 11.26 0.54
N PHE A 70 8.96 9.93 0.39
CA PHE A 70 7.91 9.04 0.87
C PHE A 70 8.48 7.67 1.22
N PHE A 71 7.73 6.92 2.01
CA PHE A 71 8.03 5.54 2.42
C PHE A 71 6.83 4.66 2.09
N LEU A 72 7.08 3.38 1.82
CA LEU A 72 6.02 2.40 1.55
C LEU A 72 5.95 1.45 2.73
N VAL A 73 4.76 1.34 3.33
CA VAL A 73 4.44 0.30 4.30
C VAL A 73 3.57 -0.72 3.59
N ASN A 74 3.99 -1.98 3.54
CA ASN A 74 3.19 -3.05 2.94
C ASN A 74 2.61 -3.92 4.06
N VAL A 75 1.31 -4.15 4.03
CA VAL A 75 0.56 -5.00 4.96
C VAL A 75 0.06 -6.22 4.22
N SER A 76 0.73 -7.34 4.46
CA SER A 76 0.60 -8.58 3.72
C SER A 76 0.03 -9.69 4.60
N PRO A 77 -1.30 -9.88 4.67
CA PRO A 77 -1.88 -11.02 5.36
C PRO A 77 -1.50 -12.32 4.64
N SER A 78 -1.44 -13.40 5.42
CA SER A 78 -1.28 -14.76 4.92
C SER A 78 -2.57 -15.27 4.28
N GLN A 79 -2.47 -16.34 3.49
CA GLN A 79 -3.65 -17.00 2.90
C GLN A 79 -4.69 -17.40 3.96
N LYS A 80 -4.23 -17.87 5.14
CA LYS A 80 -5.09 -18.26 6.25
C LYS A 80 -5.83 -17.06 6.85
N GLU A 81 -5.16 -15.93 7.02
CA GLU A 81 -5.75 -14.70 7.54
C GLU A 81 -6.79 -14.15 6.55
N ILE A 82 -6.50 -14.15 5.25
CA ILE A 82 -7.47 -13.71 4.24
C ILE A 82 -8.69 -14.64 4.21
N ALA A 83 -8.48 -15.96 4.23
CA ALA A 83 -9.58 -16.93 4.27
C ALA A 83 -10.46 -16.74 5.51
N PHE A 84 -9.86 -16.54 6.68
CA PHE A 84 -10.58 -16.25 7.92
C PHE A 84 -11.42 -14.97 7.79
N LEU A 85 -10.85 -13.87 7.29
CA LEU A 85 -11.60 -12.62 7.11
C LEU A 85 -12.80 -12.79 6.17
N LYS A 86 -12.62 -13.51 5.06
CA LYS A 86 -13.69 -13.77 4.09
C LYS A 86 -14.78 -14.68 4.66
N GLU A 87 -14.41 -15.68 5.46
CA GLU A 87 -15.37 -16.56 6.13
C GLU A 87 -16.23 -15.79 7.15
N GLN A 88 -15.61 -14.88 7.92
CA GLN A 88 -16.31 -14.13 8.97
C GLN A 88 -17.13 -12.94 8.46
N TYR A 89 -16.63 -12.24 7.42
CA TYR A 89 -17.17 -10.95 7.01
C TYR A 89 -17.60 -10.89 5.53
N GLY A 90 -17.43 -11.97 4.77
CA GLY A 90 -17.61 -11.97 3.32
C GLY A 90 -16.51 -11.21 2.57
N GLU A 91 -16.63 -11.15 1.24
CA GLU A 91 -15.63 -10.50 0.39
C GLU A 91 -15.47 -9.01 0.70
N GLU A 92 -16.56 -8.23 0.67
CA GLU A 92 -16.49 -6.78 0.93
C GLU A 92 -16.14 -6.47 2.39
N GLY A 93 -16.69 -7.22 3.35
CA GLY A 93 -16.35 -7.03 4.76
C GLY A 93 -14.88 -7.35 5.05
N ALA A 94 -14.28 -8.34 4.39
CA ALA A 94 -12.84 -8.60 4.50
C ALA A 94 -11.99 -7.41 4.03
N LYS A 95 -12.41 -6.73 2.95
CA LYS A 95 -11.76 -5.50 2.47
C LYS A 95 -11.86 -4.37 3.49
N GLU A 96 -13.04 -4.17 4.07
CA GLU A 96 -13.26 -3.15 5.12
C GLU A 96 -12.40 -3.42 6.35
N GLN A 97 -12.31 -4.68 6.80
CA GLN A 97 -11.44 -5.06 7.92
C GLN A 97 -9.96 -4.82 7.61
N MET A 98 -9.51 -5.09 6.38
CA MET A 98 -8.14 -4.80 5.97
C MET A 98 -7.84 -3.30 5.96
N LYS A 99 -8.76 -2.46 5.46
CA LYS A 99 -8.63 -0.99 5.52
C LYS A 99 -8.56 -0.49 6.96
N GLY A 100 -9.46 -0.97 7.83
CA GLY A 100 -9.44 -0.63 9.25
C GLY A 100 -8.18 -1.12 9.99
N PHE A 101 -7.64 -2.28 9.61
CA PHE A 101 -6.37 -2.75 10.14
C PHE A 101 -5.20 -1.86 9.69
N ALA A 102 -5.18 -1.40 8.44
CA ALA A 102 -4.15 -0.48 7.95
C ALA A 102 -4.14 0.85 8.74
N VAL A 103 -5.32 1.38 9.11
CA VAL A 103 -5.41 2.56 9.98
C VAL A 103 -4.72 2.30 11.34
N ARG A 104 -5.00 1.16 11.98
CA ARG A 104 -4.35 0.78 13.26
C ARG A 104 -2.84 0.55 13.12
N VAL A 105 -2.38 0.05 11.96
CA VAL A 105 -0.95 -0.05 11.66
C VAL A 105 -0.32 1.35 11.62
N MET A 106 -1.01 2.31 11.02
CA MET A 106 -0.51 3.70 10.95
C MET A 106 -0.56 4.43 12.29
N ASP A 107 -1.50 4.11 13.18
CA ASP A 107 -1.46 4.58 14.58
C ASP A 107 -0.21 4.08 15.29
N ALA A 108 0.05 2.77 15.21
CA ALA A 108 1.24 2.18 15.80
C ALA A 108 2.51 2.78 15.18
N TYR A 109 2.51 3.03 13.86
CA TYR A 109 3.62 3.68 13.17
C TYR A 109 3.86 5.11 13.70
N ALA A 110 2.81 5.93 13.84
CA ALA A 110 2.89 7.28 14.39
C ALA A 110 3.48 7.31 15.80
N GLN A 111 3.00 6.43 16.69
CA GLN A 111 3.48 6.33 18.07
C GLN A 111 4.97 5.99 18.18
N ASN A 112 5.52 5.30 17.18
CA ASN A 112 6.93 4.93 17.16
C ASN A 112 7.88 6.07 16.77
N PHE A 113 7.38 7.22 16.30
CA PHE A 113 8.22 8.42 16.10
C PHE A 113 8.75 9.00 17.41
N LYS A 114 8.05 8.75 18.54
CA LYS A 114 8.41 9.25 19.88
C LYS A 114 8.74 10.76 19.87
N LYS A 115 7.92 11.53 19.16
CA LYS A 115 8.11 12.97 18.92
C LYS A 115 6.85 13.71 19.33
N ASP A 116 7.01 14.83 20.04
CA ASP A 116 5.89 15.69 20.41
C ASP A 116 5.12 16.17 19.16
N GLY A 117 3.80 16.11 19.23
CA GLY A 117 2.90 16.43 18.11
C GLY A 117 2.72 15.31 17.08
N ILE A 118 3.21 14.10 17.35
CA ILE A 118 2.88 12.89 16.57
C ILE A 118 2.42 11.80 17.54
N HIS A 119 1.11 11.54 17.56
CA HIS A 119 0.44 10.66 18.51
C HIS A 119 -0.39 9.57 17.84
N SER A 120 -0.97 9.85 16.67
CA SER A 120 -1.81 8.92 15.93
C SER A 120 -1.60 9.03 14.42
N HIS A 121 -2.29 8.19 13.65
CA HIS A 121 -2.30 8.27 12.19
C HIS A 121 -2.82 9.62 11.67
N GLU A 122 -3.50 10.42 12.50
CA GLU A 122 -4.05 11.73 12.13
C GLU A 122 -2.96 12.80 12.00
N ASP A 123 -1.83 12.60 12.68
CA ASP A 123 -0.68 13.51 12.63
C ASP A 123 0.26 13.20 11.44
N LEU A 124 -0.08 12.20 10.63
CA LEU A 124 0.72 11.74 9.49
C LEU A 124 0.04 12.06 8.16
N VAL A 125 0.84 12.47 7.18
CA VAL A 125 0.42 12.41 5.77
C VAL A 125 0.66 11.00 5.27
N TRP A 126 -0.42 10.24 5.06
CA TRP A 126 -0.36 8.89 4.52
C TRP A 126 -1.59 8.59 3.67
N PHE A 127 -1.42 7.66 2.74
CA PHE A 127 -2.46 7.14 1.88
C PHE A 127 -2.20 5.65 1.66
N ALA A 128 -3.25 4.88 1.52
CA ALA A 128 -3.21 3.46 1.28
C ALA A 128 -4.14 3.07 0.15
N LYS A 129 -3.85 1.94 -0.48
CA LYS A 129 -4.65 1.35 -1.53
C LYS A 129 -4.76 -0.15 -1.29
N LEU A 130 -5.98 -0.67 -1.30
CA LEU A 130 -6.19 -2.11 -1.22
C LEU A 130 -5.94 -2.73 -2.60
N GLU A 131 -5.18 -3.82 -2.67
CA GLU A 131 -4.89 -4.55 -3.90
C GLU A 131 -5.26 -6.03 -3.73
N ASN A 132 -5.71 -6.67 -4.81
CA ASN A 132 -6.17 -8.07 -4.80
C ASN A 132 -5.19 -9.03 -5.49
N HIS A 133 -4.16 -8.53 -6.16
CA HIS A 133 -3.20 -9.31 -6.92
C HIS A 133 -1.77 -8.95 -6.58
N ARG A 134 -0.95 -9.98 -6.33
CA ARG A 134 0.50 -9.88 -6.34
C ARG A 134 1.04 -10.47 -7.62
N TYR A 135 2.19 -9.97 -8.04
CA TYR A 135 2.81 -10.33 -9.32
C TYR A 135 4.20 -10.90 -9.09
N TYR A 136 4.57 -11.87 -9.91
CA TYR A 136 5.93 -12.41 -9.90
C TYR A 136 6.93 -11.35 -10.36
N SER A 137 7.99 -11.19 -9.59
CA SER A 137 9.12 -10.29 -9.81
C SER A 137 10.35 -11.07 -10.28
N HIS A 138 11.39 -10.34 -10.71
CA HIS A 138 12.68 -10.94 -11.07
C HIS A 138 13.39 -11.60 -9.87
N LYS A 139 12.99 -11.29 -8.63
CA LYS A 139 13.59 -11.85 -7.42
C LYS A 139 13.03 -13.25 -7.12
N ASP A 140 11.82 -13.57 -7.60
CA ASP A 140 11.12 -14.82 -7.30
C ASP A 140 11.84 -16.05 -7.90
N PRO A 141 12.06 -17.12 -7.12
CA PRO A 141 12.70 -18.35 -7.59
C PRO A 141 12.03 -18.96 -8.82
N GLU A 142 10.71 -18.92 -8.89
CA GLU A 142 9.91 -19.46 -9.99
C GLU A 142 10.20 -18.76 -11.32
N VAL A 143 10.47 -17.44 -11.27
CA VAL A 143 10.90 -16.68 -12.45
C VAL A 143 12.33 -17.03 -12.84
N LYS A 144 13.23 -17.18 -11.86
CA LYS A 144 14.63 -17.56 -12.10
C LYS A 144 14.76 -18.98 -12.69
N GLN A 145 13.83 -19.86 -12.35
CA GLN A 145 13.76 -21.24 -12.86
C GLN A 145 12.98 -21.35 -14.18
N GLY A 146 12.40 -20.25 -14.68
CA GLY A 146 11.60 -20.24 -15.91
C GLY A 146 10.20 -20.86 -15.78
N LEU A 147 9.73 -21.13 -14.56
CA LEU A 147 8.41 -21.71 -14.28
C LEU A 147 7.27 -20.70 -14.40
N LYS A 148 7.55 -19.42 -14.12
CA LYS A 148 6.61 -18.30 -14.24
C LYS A 148 7.31 -17.13 -14.94
N LYS A 149 6.54 -16.24 -15.58
CA LYS A 149 7.08 -15.01 -16.17
C LYS A 149 6.95 -13.85 -15.19
N ARG A 150 7.88 -12.90 -15.29
CA ARG A 150 7.76 -11.61 -14.58
C ARG A 150 6.45 -10.93 -15.00
N GLY A 151 5.69 -10.48 -14.02
CA GLY A 151 4.40 -9.84 -14.24
C GLY A 151 3.22 -10.82 -14.30
N ASP A 152 3.46 -12.13 -14.23
CA ASP A 152 2.37 -13.08 -14.04
C ASP A 152 1.76 -12.89 -12.65
N ARG A 153 0.44 -13.11 -12.52
CA ARG A 153 -0.24 -13.09 -11.23
C ARG A 153 0.17 -14.30 -10.39
N LYS A 154 0.34 -14.06 -9.09
CA LYS A 154 0.45 -15.14 -8.11
C LYS A 154 -0.91 -15.77 -7.89
N ASP A 155 -0.91 -17.07 -7.70
CA ASP A 155 -2.11 -17.88 -7.49
C ASP A 155 -2.68 -17.66 -6.06
N GLY A 156 -3.96 -17.96 -5.86
CA GLY A 156 -4.63 -17.82 -4.55
C GLY A 156 -5.05 -16.39 -4.19
N ASN A 157 -5.50 -16.17 -2.95
CA ASN A 157 -5.98 -14.87 -2.51
C ASN A 157 -4.81 -13.94 -2.21
N GLN A 158 -4.63 -12.87 -2.98
CA GLN A 158 -3.51 -11.97 -2.82
C GLN A 158 -3.91 -10.61 -2.23
N MET A 159 -4.99 -10.55 -1.45
CA MET A 159 -5.45 -9.33 -0.78
C MET A 159 -4.34 -8.74 0.11
N HIS A 160 -4.02 -7.47 -0.09
CA HIS A 160 -3.02 -6.74 0.69
C HIS A 160 -3.27 -5.23 0.61
N VAL A 161 -2.58 -4.49 1.47
CA VAL A 161 -2.52 -3.02 1.47
C VAL A 161 -1.07 -2.59 1.32
#